data_AF-A0A1V5T7A3-F1
#
_entry.id   AF-A0A1V5T7A3-F1
#
_cell.length_a   1.000
_cell.length_b   1.000
_cell.length_c   1.000
_cell.angle_alpha   90.00
_cell.angle_beta   90.00
_cell.angle_gamma   90.00
#
_symmetry.space_group_name_H-M   'P 1'
#
loop_
_entity.id
_entity.type
_entity.pdbx_description
1 polymer ?
#
loop_
_entity_poly.entity_id
_entity_poly.type
_entity_poly.pdbx_seq_one_letter_code
_entity_poly.pdbx_strand_id
1 'polypeptide(L)' 'MGKLDLPFGRPASAEEVANVVVFLASERAGYVSGDVVRVDGGALHRGK' A
#
# COMPACT_ATOMS: atom_id res chain seq x y z
N MET A 1 -15.39 -12.29 -17.00
CA MET A 1 -14.78 -11.57 -15.86
C MET A 1 -13.41 -11.07 -16.31
N GLY A 2 -13.28 -9.79 -16.65
CA GLY A 2 -12.05 -9.24 -17.24
C GLY A 2 -10.88 -9.33 -16.27
N LYS A 3 -9.66 -9.45 -16.80
CA LYS A 3 -8.40 -9.46 -16.04
C LYS A 3 -8.39 -8.26 -15.09
N LEU A 4 -8.22 -8.48 -13.79
CA LEU A 4 -8.03 -7.41 -12.81
C LEU A 4 -6.82 -6.57 -13.26
N ASP A 5 -7.06 -5.32 -13.65
CA ASP A 5 -6.03 -4.38 -14.13
C ASP A 5 -5.24 -3.82 -12.94
N LEU A 6 -4.47 -4.70 -12.30
CA LEU A 6 -3.66 -4.41 -11.13
C LEU A 6 -2.30 -3.85 -11.57
N PRO A 7 -1.78 -2.80 -10.92
CA PRO A 7 -0.51 -2.17 -11.31
C PRO A 7 0.67 -3.16 -11.42
N PHE A 8 0.72 -4.15 -10.53
CA PHE A 8 1.74 -5.20 -10.54
C PHE A 8 1.24 -6.54 -11.06
N GLY A 9 0.07 -6.57 -11.73
CA GLY A 9 -0.53 -7.79 -12.27
C GLY A 9 -1.00 -8.79 -11.20
N ARG A 10 -0.95 -8.42 -9.92
CA ARG A 10 -1.39 -9.21 -8.77
C ARG A 10 -1.87 -8.31 -7.63
N PRO A 11 -2.67 -8.81 -6.68
CA PRO A 11 -2.95 -8.09 -5.45
C PRO A 11 -1.69 -7.99 -4.57
N ALA A 12 -1.68 -7.02 -3.65
CA ALA A 12 -0.70 -6.97 -2.58
C ALA A 12 -0.79 -8.24 -1.72
N SER A 13 0.35 -8.74 -1.25
CA SER A 13 0.39 -9.83 -0.27
C SER A 13 0.10 -9.29 1.13
N ALA A 14 -0.34 -10.17 2.05
CA ALA A 14 -0.51 -9.79 3.46
C ALA A 14 0.81 -9.30 4.09
N GLU A 15 1.94 -9.86 3.67
CA GLU A 15 3.26 -9.49 4.16
C GLU A 15 3.69 -8.09 3.70
N GLU A 16 3.35 -7.71 2.46
CA GLU A 16 3.60 -6.34 1.96
C GLU A 16 2.82 -5.29 2.75
N VAL A 17 1.58 -5.59 3.13
CA VAL A 17 0.79 -4.72 4.01
C VAL A 17 1.36 -4.70 5.42
N ALA A 18 1.71 -5.87 5.98
CA ALA A 18 2.26 -5.99 7.33
C ALA A 18 3.57 -5.21 7.49
N ASN A 19 4.45 -5.23 6.49
CA ASN A 19 5.71 -4.48 6.53
C ASN A 19 5.49 -2.97 6.67
N VAL A 20 4.48 -2.40 6.00
CA VAL A 20 4.11 -1.00 6.16
C VAL A 20 3.56 -0.73 7.56
N VAL A 21 2.71 -1.61 8.07
CA VAL A 21 2.18 -1.51 9.45
C VAL A 21 3.30 -1.55 10.49
N VAL A 22 4.26 -2.47 10.35
CA VAL A 22 5.41 -2.60 11.26
C VAL A 22 6.28 -1.33 11.22
N PHE A 23 6.51 -0.76 10.04
CA PHE A 23 7.19 0.53 9.93
C PHE A 23 6.43 1.64 10.68
N LEU A 24 5.13 1.78 10.43
CA LEU A 24 4.29 2.81 11.06
C LEU A 24 4.17 2.65 12.58
N ALA A 25 4.22 1.42 13.08
CA ALA A 25 4.20 1.11 14.51
C ALA A 25 5.57 1.31 15.20
N SER A 26 6.63 1.57 14.43
CA SER A 26 7.99 1.75 14.97
C SER A 26 8.32 3.21 15.28
N GLU A 27 9.30 3.43 16.14
CA GLU A 27 9.88 4.76 16.43
C GLU A 27 10.33 5.53 15.17
N ARG A 28 10.64 4.81 14.08
CA ARG A 28 11.07 5.41 12.81
C ARG A 28 9.98 6.25 12.16
N ALA A 29 8.72 5.98 12.47
CA ALA A 29 7.57 6.72 11.98
C ALA A 29 7.04 7.74 13.00
N GLY A 30 7.84 8.11 14.03
CA GLY A 30 7.39 8.91 15.17
C GLY A 30 6.84 10.32 14.85
N TYR A 31 6.96 10.80 13.61
CA TYR A 31 6.38 12.06 13.15
C TYR A 31 5.27 11.88 12.09
N VAL A 32 4.88 10.65 11.80
CA VAL A 32 3.78 10.33 10.87
C VAL A 32 2.48 10.26 11.67
N SER A 33 1.58 11.20 11.41
CA SER A 33 0.25 11.24 12.04
C SER A 33 -0.75 11.95 11.14
N GLY A 34 -2.02 11.54 11.19
CA GLY A 34 -3.09 12.14 10.39
C GLY A 34 -3.13 11.72 8.92
N ASP A 35 -2.27 10.79 8.50
CA ASP A 35 -2.14 10.35 7.11
C ASP A 35 -2.70 8.94 6.85
N VAL A 36 -3.07 8.71 5.59
CA VAL A 36 -3.49 7.39 5.07
C VAL A 36 -2.44 6.85 4.12
N VAL A 37 -1.71 5.82 4.54
CA VAL A 37 -0.73 5.13 3.68
C VAL A 37 -1.44 4.03 2.88
N ARG A 38 -1.49 4.19 1.55
CA ARG A 38 -2.09 3.22 0.65
C ARG A 38 -1.08 2.19 0.18
N VAL A 39 -1.44 0.91 0.29
CA VAL A 39 -0.65 -0.24 -0.21
C VAL A 39 -1.38 -0.87 -1.39
N ASP A 40 -1.56 -0.10 -2.47
CA ASP A 40 -2.39 -0.47 -3.63
C ASP A 40 -1.60 -0.59 -4.95
N GLY A 41 -0.26 -0.53 -4.87
CA GLY A 41 0.60 -0.52 -6.06
C GLY A 41 0.42 0.71 -6.95
N GLY A 42 -0.20 1.79 -6.45
CA GLY A 42 -0.51 3.00 -7.22
C GLY A 42 -1.81 2.92 -8.02
N ALA A 43 -2.69 1.95 -7.74
CA ALA A 43 -3.95 1.76 -8.45
C ALA A 43 -4.80 3.03 -8.56
N LEU A 44 -4.86 3.83 -7.49
CA LEU A 44 -5.67 5.05 -7.43
C LEU A 44 -5.05 6.29 -8.09
N HIS A 45 -3.77 6.25 -8.52
CA HIS A 45 -3.07 7.43 -9.05
C HIS A 45 -2.62 7.28 -10.50
N ARG A 46 -3.13 6.27 -11.21
CA ARG A 46 -2.65 5.89 -12.54
C ARG A 46 -3.00 6.87 -13.68
N GLY A 47 -3.68 7.98 -13.42
CA GLY A 47 -3.96 9.03 -14.41
C GLY A 47 -4.63 8.55 -15.70
N LYS A 48 -5.33 7.40 -15.64
CA LYS A 48 -6.11 6.84 -16.74
C LYS A 48 -7.56 7.22 -16.57
#